data_AF-A0A381PQB7-F1
#
_entry.id   AF-A0A381PQB7-F1
#
_cell.length_a   1.000
_cell.length_b   1.000
_cell.length_c   1.000
_cell.angle_alpha   90.00
_cell.angle_beta   90.00
_cell.angle_gamma   90.00
#
_symmetry.space_group_name_H-M   'P 1'
#
loop_
_entity.id
_entity.type
_entity.pdbx_description
1 polymer ?
#
loop_
_entity_poly.entity_id
_entity_poly.type
_entity_poly.pdbx_seq_one_letter_code
_entity_poly.pdbx_strand_id
1 'polypeptide(L)'
;VLWYSGFPTAVNAARVAAEVFAERGLPQSPPDTSPRETNSDADPLFPGVFPGTPYVGDLLNLLYAETWERSELSPRDRSLVTVAVGTALYASSEVQFHVGRALDNGVTQEEISELITHVTFYSGFPTGVNAARVAADVFEQRGLPLPDSRFPGAPYLGTLISGLVYGETWPRSELSPRDRSLITIAMTQAAYQTDQLRVHLGRGLDNGVTPEELSEMMAHITLYSGFPSGVNGSRLLAEVLLERGIPLPN
;
A
#
# COMPACT_ATOMS: atom_id res chain seq x y z
N VAL A 1 -0.81 -17.62 -10.48
CA VAL A 1 0.15 -18.18 -9.49
C VAL A 1 0.80 -16.99 -8.78
N LEU A 2 0.29 -16.60 -7.61
CA LEU A 2 0.67 -15.36 -6.89
C LEU A 2 1.28 -15.64 -5.49
N TRP A 3 1.85 -16.82 -5.28
CA TRP A 3 2.40 -17.24 -3.98
C TRP A 3 3.93 -17.08 -3.84
N TYR A 4 4.60 -16.33 -4.72
CA TYR A 4 6.08 -16.28 -4.77
C TYR A 4 6.70 -14.89 -5.04
N SER A 5 6.07 -13.77 -4.70
CA SER A 5 6.75 -12.47 -4.87
C SER A 5 7.75 -12.16 -3.74
N GLY A 6 7.49 -12.62 -2.51
CA GLY A 6 8.33 -12.29 -1.34
C GLY A 6 9.59 -13.15 -1.22
N PHE A 7 9.44 -14.48 -1.15
CA PHE A 7 10.54 -15.39 -0.84
C PHE A 7 11.68 -15.39 -1.87
N PRO A 8 11.42 -15.50 -3.20
CA PRO A 8 12.49 -15.41 -4.20
C PRO A 8 13.19 -14.04 -4.21
N THR A 9 12.45 -12.96 -3.95
CA THR A 9 13.02 -11.61 -3.86
C THR A 9 13.95 -11.48 -2.65
N ALA A 10 13.54 -12.01 -1.49
CA ALA A 10 14.38 -12.03 -0.28
C ALA A 10 15.65 -12.87 -0.46
N VAL A 11 15.55 -14.05 -1.07
CA VAL A 11 16.71 -14.90 -1.38
C VAL A 11 17.68 -14.18 -2.33
N ASN A 12 17.16 -13.53 -3.37
CA ASN A 12 17.97 -12.74 -4.29
C ASN A 12 18.64 -11.56 -3.57
N ALA A 13 17.92 -10.84 -2.72
CA ALA A 13 18.47 -9.73 -1.96
C ALA A 13 19.61 -10.19 -1.03
N ALA A 14 19.44 -11.33 -0.33
CA ALA A 14 20.48 -11.90 0.52
C ALA A 14 21.74 -12.28 -0.26
N ARG A 15 21.58 -12.90 -1.45
CA ARG A 15 22.71 -13.24 -2.33
C ARG A 15 23.46 -11.99 -2.78
N VAL A 16 22.74 -10.98 -3.27
CA VAL A 16 23.33 -9.71 -3.73
C VAL A 16 24.03 -8.99 -2.59
N ALA A 17 23.46 -8.99 -1.38
CA ALA A 17 24.10 -8.40 -0.21
C ALA A 17 25.42 -9.10 0.14
N ALA A 18 25.47 -10.43 0.11
CA ALA A 18 26.68 -11.19 0.37
C ALA A 18 27.80 -10.87 -0.65
N GLU A 19 27.45 -10.73 -1.93
CA GLU A 19 28.39 -10.31 -2.99
C GLU A 19 28.95 -8.91 -2.71
N VAL A 20 28.09 -7.94 -2.44
CA VAL A 20 28.51 -6.56 -2.13
C VAL A 20 29.34 -6.48 -0.85
N PHE A 21 29.03 -7.28 0.17
CA PHE A 21 29.81 -7.35 1.40
C PHE A 21 31.20 -7.91 1.14
N ALA A 22 31.31 -8.98 0.35
CA ALA A 22 32.58 -9.55 -0.04
C ALA A 22 33.46 -8.53 -0.79
N GLU A 23 32.89 -7.81 -1.75
CA GLU A 23 33.58 -6.76 -2.51
C GLU A 23 34.09 -5.62 -1.63
N ARG A 24 33.41 -5.34 -0.51
CA ARG A 24 33.76 -4.27 0.43
C ARG A 24 34.61 -4.76 1.61
N GLY A 25 35.00 -6.03 1.65
CA GLY A 25 35.73 -6.62 2.78
C GLY A 25 34.92 -6.70 4.07
N LEU A 26 33.59 -6.72 3.98
CA LEU A 26 32.67 -6.85 5.10
C LEU A 26 32.31 -8.34 5.36
N PRO A 27 31.94 -8.72 6.59
CA PRO A 27 31.42 -10.05 6.88
C PRO A 27 30.17 -10.35 6.06
N GLN A 28 30.14 -11.48 5.33
CA GLN A 28 28.98 -11.92 4.54
C GLN A 28 27.80 -12.40 5.41
N SER A 29 28.04 -12.63 6.70
CA SER A 29 27.01 -12.93 7.69
C SER A 29 27.29 -12.09 8.94
N PRO A 30 26.26 -11.53 9.61
CA PRO A 30 26.48 -10.76 10.82
C PRO A 30 27.08 -11.68 11.90
N PRO A 31 28.12 -11.23 12.62
CA PRO A 31 28.82 -12.07 13.59
C PRO A 31 27.95 -12.40 14.82
N ASP A 32 27.02 -11.52 15.18
CA ASP A 32 26.19 -11.61 16.39
C ASP A 32 24.70 -11.53 16.03
N THR A 33 24.15 -12.61 15.46
CA THR A 33 22.69 -12.74 15.29
C THR A 33 22.08 -13.47 16.47
N SER A 34 21.02 -12.90 17.03
CA SER A 34 20.15 -13.51 18.02
C SER A 34 19.69 -14.87 17.49
N PRO A 35 19.78 -15.92 18.30
CA PRO A 35 19.25 -17.23 17.92
C PRO A 35 17.74 -17.14 17.70
N ARG A 36 17.16 -18.14 17.03
CA ARG A 36 15.71 -18.30 17.04
C ARG A 36 15.31 -18.74 18.45
N GLU A 37 14.66 -17.87 19.19
CA GLU A 37 14.06 -18.19 20.48
C GLU A 37 12.57 -18.41 20.29
N THR A 38 12.08 -19.62 20.55
CA THR A 38 10.65 -19.92 20.55
C THR A 38 10.09 -19.53 21.91
N ASN A 39 9.47 -18.36 22.00
CA ASN A 39 8.87 -17.89 23.26
C ASN A 39 7.46 -18.48 23.40
N SER A 40 7.37 -19.75 23.81
CA SER A 40 6.10 -20.51 23.93
C SER A 40 5.14 -19.94 24.97
N ASP A 41 5.65 -19.11 25.87
CA ASP A 41 4.92 -18.60 27.04
C ASP A 41 4.45 -17.15 26.85
N ALA A 42 4.67 -16.55 25.67
CA ALA A 42 4.20 -15.20 25.37
C ALA A 42 2.67 -15.14 25.32
N ASP A 43 2.09 -14.14 25.99
CA ASP A 43 0.65 -13.90 25.91
C ASP A 43 0.22 -13.62 24.46
N PRO A 44 -0.88 -14.22 23.98
CA PRO A 44 -1.35 -13.99 22.63
C PRO A 44 -1.77 -12.53 22.48
N LEU A 45 -1.19 -11.84 21.50
CA LEU A 45 -1.49 -10.43 21.21
C LEU A 45 -2.82 -10.25 20.48
N PHE A 46 -3.32 -11.30 19.82
CA PHE A 46 -4.56 -11.27 19.04
C PHE A 46 -5.50 -12.42 19.42
N PRO A 47 -5.92 -12.53 20.70
CA PRO A 47 -6.74 -13.65 21.14
C PRO A 47 -8.11 -13.61 20.44
N GLY A 48 -8.46 -14.70 19.75
CA GLY A 48 -9.78 -14.86 19.12
C GLY A 48 -10.05 -13.94 17.92
N VAL A 49 -9.04 -13.24 17.38
CA VAL A 49 -9.20 -12.33 16.23
C VAL A 49 -9.45 -13.11 14.93
N PHE A 50 -8.94 -14.34 14.84
CA PHE A 50 -9.11 -15.22 13.67
C PHE A 50 -9.82 -16.54 14.03
N PRO A 51 -11.08 -16.50 14.51
CA PRO A 51 -11.76 -17.70 15.00
C PRO A 51 -12.00 -18.73 13.89
N GLY A 52 -12.10 -18.29 12.63
CA GLY A 52 -12.22 -19.16 11.46
C GLY A 52 -10.88 -19.74 10.96
N THR A 53 -9.74 -19.19 11.39
CA THR A 53 -8.39 -19.59 10.97
C THR A 53 -7.39 -19.49 12.13
N PRO A 54 -7.55 -20.29 13.20
CA PRO A 54 -6.76 -20.16 14.43
C PRO A 54 -5.25 -20.28 14.19
N TYR A 55 -4.82 -21.13 13.26
CA TYR A 55 -3.41 -21.27 12.88
C TYR A 55 -2.78 -19.97 12.36
N VAL A 56 -3.55 -19.11 11.67
CA VAL A 56 -3.06 -17.78 11.25
C VAL A 56 -2.82 -16.89 12.47
N GLY A 57 -3.69 -16.99 13.49
CA GLY A 57 -3.48 -16.35 14.78
C GLY A 57 -2.19 -16.81 15.46
N ASP A 58 -1.91 -18.12 15.45
CA ASP A 58 -0.67 -18.67 16.02
C ASP A 58 0.58 -18.15 15.29
N LEU A 59 0.55 -18.07 13.96
CA LEU A 59 1.64 -17.50 13.17
C LEU A 59 1.86 -16.01 13.43
N LEU A 60 0.79 -15.25 13.69
CA LEU A 60 0.91 -13.85 14.08
C LEU A 60 1.50 -13.72 15.49
N ASN A 61 1.05 -14.53 16.45
CA ASN A 61 1.65 -14.55 17.78
C ASN A 61 3.15 -14.87 17.70
N LEU A 62 3.54 -15.85 16.87
CA LEU A 62 4.94 -16.17 16.61
C LEU A 62 5.73 -14.99 16.04
N LEU A 63 5.18 -14.28 15.04
CA LEU A 63 5.81 -13.10 14.43
C LEU A 63 6.18 -12.07 15.50
N TYR A 64 5.25 -11.77 16.41
CA TYR A 64 5.49 -10.75 17.42
C TYR A 64 6.33 -11.26 18.60
N ALA A 65 6.11 -12.49 19.06
CA ALA A 65 6.86 -13.07 20.17
C ALA A 65 8.32 -13.39 19.82
N GLU A 66 8.63 -13.62 18.54
CA GLU A 66 9.99 -13.89 18.09
C GLU A 66 10.59 -12.73 17.30
N THR A 67 10.01 -12.38 16.15
CA THR A 67 10.68 -11.50 15.17
C THR A 67 10.74 -10.06 15.65
N TRP A 68 9.71 -9.58 16.34
CA TRP A 68 9.69 -8.21 16.87
C TRP A 68 10.58 -8.02 18.12
N GLU A 69 10.84 -9.08 18.88
CA GLU A 69 11.68 -9.05 20.09
C GLU A 69 13.19 -9.14 19.80
N ARG A 70 13.56 -9.52 18.57
CA ARG A 70 14.95 -9.58 18.13
C ARG A 70 15.65 -8.22 18.22
N SER A 71 16.81 -8.19 18.87
CA SER A 71 17.53 -6.97 19.24
C SER A 71 18.28 -6.26 18.10
N GLU A 72 18.46 -6.88 16.93
CA GLU A 72 19.24 -6.28 15.85
C GLU A 72 18.55 -5.11 15.15
N LEU A 73 17.23 -4.98 15.32
CA LEU A 73 16.47 -3.84 14.82
C LEU A 73 15.51 -3.38 15.91
N SER A 74 15.56 -2.08 16.23
CA SER A 74 14.72 -1.51 17.27
C SER A 74 13.23 -1.61 16.93
N PRO A 75 12.31 -1.65 17.91
CA PRO A 75 10.87 -1.61 17.64
C PRO A 75 10.45 -0.40 16.80
N ARG A 76 11.13 0.75 17.00
CA ARG A 76 10.95 1.96 16.20
C ARG A 76 11.25 1.71 14.73
N ASP A 77 12.44 1.19 14.43
CA ASP A 77 12.87 0.98 13.04
C ASP A 77 12.11 -0.16 12.36
N ARG A 78 11.73 -1.20 13.10
CA ARG A 78 10.80 -2.23 12.62
C ARG A 78 9.48 -1.60 12.19
N SER A 79 8.94 -0.69 12.99
CA SER A 79 7.69 -0.02 12.68
C SER A 79 7.81 0.85 11.42
N LEU A 80 8.91 1.57 11.23
CA LEU A 80 9.17 2.30 9.98
C LEU A 80 9.15 1.35 8.77
N VAL A 81 9.88 0.23 8.83
CA VAL A 81 9.92 -0.74 7.73
C VAL A 81 8.53 -1.33 7.47
N THR A 82 7.79 -1.70 8.51
CA THR A 82 6.47 -2.31 8.36
C THR A 82 5.45 -1.32 7.78
N VAL A 83 5.43 -0.06 8.20
CA VAL A 83 4.56 0.98 7.62
C VAL A 83 4.92 1.24 6.16
N ALA A 84 6.22 1.27 5.82
CA ALA A 84 6.68 1.44 4.44
C ALA A 84 6.24 0.28 3.54
N VAL A 85 6.41 -0.96 4.01
CA VAL A 85 5.98 -2.16 3.28
C VAL A 85 4.45 -2.20 3.14
N GLY A 86 3.71 -1.95 4.21
CA GLY A 86 2.24 -1.90 4.18
C GLY A 86 1.72 -0.86 3.20
N THR A 87 2.35 0.33 3.18
CA THR A 87 2.06 1.39 2.20
C THR A 87 2.29 0.89 0.79
N ALA A 88 3.48 0.37 0.49
CA ALA A 88 3.86 -0.08 -0.84
C ALA A 88 2.96 -1.22 -1.37
N LEU A 89 2.47 -2.08 -0.48
CA LEU A 89 1.59 -3.20 -0.82
C LEU A 89 0.10 -2.83 -0.89
N TYR A 90 -0.27 -1.55 -0.68
CA TYR A 90 -1.66 -1.11 -0.61
C TYR A 90 -2.46 -1.87 0.49
N ALA A 91 -1.80 -2.25 1.59
CA ALA A 91 -2.38 -3.05 2.66
C ALA A 91 -3.01 -2.15 3.74
N SER A 92 -4.16 -1.54 3.44
CA SER A 92 -4.76 -0.48 4.27
C SER A 92 -4.97 -0.86 5.75
N SER A 93 -5.43 -2.08 6.04
CA SER A 93 -5.62 -2.56 7.43
C SER A 93 -4.29 -2.68 8.19
N GLU A 94 -3.24 -3.15 7.51
CA GLU A 94 -1.89 -3.26 8.09
C GLU A 94 -1.30 -1.87 8.32
N VAL A 95 -1.47 -0.94 7.37
CA VAL A 95 -1.03 0.46 7.55
C VAL A 95 -1.73 1.07 8.76
N GLN A 96 -3.05 0.90 8.90
CA GLN A 96 -3.81 1.44 10.04
C GLN A 96 -3.25 0.93 11.38
N PHE A 97 -3.09 -0.37 11.51
CA PHE A 97 -2.56 -0.98 12.73
C PHE A 97 -1.12 -0.53 13.02
N HIS A 98 -0.25 -0.58 12.01
CA HIS A 98 1.17 -0.32 12.19
C HIS A 98 1.54 1.16 12.29
N VAL A 99 0.73 2.09 11.78
CA VAL A 99 0.88 3.52 12.09
C VAL A 99 0.66 3.76 13.57
N GLY A 100 -0.38 3.16 14.17
CA GLY A 100 -0.60 3.22 15.61
C GLY A 100 0.58 2.64 16.41
N ARG A 101 1.03 1.45 16.03
CA ARG A 101 2.19 0.81 16.67
C ARG A 101 3.49 1.59 16.49
N ALA A 102 3.67 2.25 15.35
CA ALA A 102 4.84 3.10 15.09
C ALA A 102 4.88 4.29 16.04
N LEU A 103 3.74 4.95 16.27
CA LEU A 103 3.61 6.01 17.26
C LEU A 103 3.92 5.50 18.68
N ASP A 104 3.42 4.32 19.05
CA ASP A 104 3.71 3.68 20.35
C ASP A 104 5.22 3.37 20.51
N ASN A 105 5.90 3.05 19.42
CA ASN A 105 7.35 2.79 19.38
C ASN A 105 8.20 4.05 19.17
N GLY A 106 7.59 5.24 19.24
CA GLY A 106 8.31 6.52 19.20
C GLY A 106 8.65 7.05 17.81
N VAL A 107 8.02 6.55 16.74
CA VAL A 107 8.05 7.20 15.43
C VAL A 107 7.12 8.41 15.47
N THR A 108 7.53 9.56 14.95
CA THR A 108 6.69 10.77 14.98
C THR A 108 5.69 10.83 13.81
N GLN A 109 4.68 11.70 13.91
CA GLN A 109 3.75 11.95 12.80
C GLN A 109 4.45 12.48 11.56
N GLU A 110 5.44 13.34 11.75
CA GLU A 110 6.24 13.92 10.68
C GLU A 110 7.06 12.84 9.97
N GLU A 111 7.65 11.91 10.72
CA GLU A 111 8.39 10.78 10.15
C GLU A 111 7.48 9.82 9.38
N ILE A 112 6.27 9.54 9.88
CA ILE A 112 5.26 8.73 9.16
C ILE A 112 4.79 9.44 7.89
N SER A 113 4.53 10.75 7.97
CA SER A 113 4.10 11.58 6.84
C SER A 113 5.16 11.61 5.74
N GLU A 114 6.43 11.78 6.12
CA GLU A 114 7.57 11.80 5.18
C GLU A 114 7.81 10.41 4.59
N LEU A 115 7.72 9.36 5.40
CA LEU A 115 7.81 7.98 4.93
C LEU A 115 6.76 7.68 3.85
N ILE A 116 5.50 8.04 4.08
CA ILE A 116 4.41 7.85 3.09
C ILE A 116 4.74 8.62 1.81
N THR A 117 5.20 9.85 1.93
CA THR A 117 5.58 10.68 0.78
C THR A 117 6.76 10.10 0.02
N HIS A 118 7.75 9.55 0.73
CA HIS A 118 8.91 8.91 0.12
C HIS A 118 8.53 7.63 -0.63
N VAL A 119 7.78 6.73 0.02
CA VAL A 119 7.34 5.44 -0.55
C VAL A 119 6.45 5.65 -1.79
N THR A 120 5.74 6.76 -1.87
CA THR A 120 4.92 7.14 -3.04
C THR A 120 5.72 7.14 -4.34
N PHE A 121 6.97 7.61 -4.35
CA PHE A 121 7.78 7.64 -5.57
C PHE A 121 8.16 6.24 -6.07
N TYR A 122 8.23 5.26 -5.16
CA TYR A 122 8.66 3.90 -5.48
C TYR A 122 7.50 2.92 -5.69
N SER A 123 6.34 3.21 -5.10
CA SER A 123 5.15 2.34 -5.15
C SER A 123 3.94 2.99 -5.82
N GLY A 124 4.08 4.25 -6.25
CA GLY A 124 3.07 5.02 -6.99
C GLY A 124 2.25 5.97 -6.11
N PHE A 125 1.77 7.06 -6.70
CA PHE A 125 0.85 8.00 -6.05
C PHE A 125 -0.40 7.36 -5.44
N PRO A 126 -1.01 6.33 -6.04
CA PRO A 126 -2.13 5.61 -5.43
C PRO A 126 -1.90 5.05 -4.03
N THR A 127 -0.74 4.44 -3.77
CA THR A 127 -0.41 3.84 -2.47
C THR A 127 -0.21 4.92 -1.41
N GLY A 128 0.49 6.00 -1.78
CA GLY A 128 0.66 7.19 -0.95
C GLY A 128 -0.65 7.84 -0.55
N VAL A 129 -1.56 8.03 -1.50
CA VAL A 129 -2.88 8.64 -1.22
C VAL A 129 -3.68 7.80 -0.24
N ASN A 130 -3.68 6.47 -0.43
CA ASN A 130 -4.35 5.55 0.49
C ASN A 130 -3.74 5.62 1.89
N ALA A 131 -2.41 5.47 2.00
CA ALA A 131 -1.73 5.50 3.30
C ALA A 131 -1.87 6.85 4.01
N ALA A 132 -1.85 7.98 3.28
CA ALA A 132 -2.03 9.30 3.86
C ALA A 132 -3.43 9.50 4.47
N ARG A 133 -4.48 8.91 3.86
CA ARG A 133 -5.84 8.91 4.43
C ARG A 133 -5.90 8.04 5.68
N VAL A 134 -5.42 6.81 5.59
CA VAL A 134 -5.39 5.87 6.72
C VAL A 134 -4.60 6.43 7.90
N ALA A 135 -3.44 7.05 7.65
CA ALA A 135 -2.64 7.68 8.69
C ALA A 135 -3.36 8.87 9.34
N ALA A 136 -4.06 9.69 8.55
CA ALA A 136 -4.86 10.79 9.08
C ALA A 136 -5.95 10.29 10.05
N ASP A 137 -6.65 9.21 9.70
CA ASP A 137 -7.67 8.61 10.58
C ASP A 137 -7.06 8.13 11.91
N VAL A 138 -5.86 7.53 11.86
CA VAL A 138 -5.15 7.10 13.07
C VAL A 138 -4.69 8.30 13.91
N PHE A 139 -4.19 9.36 13.26
CA PHE A 139 -3.78 10.58 13.96
C PHE A 139 -4.97 11.25 14.65
N GLU A 140 -6.12 11.34 13.97
CA GLU A 140 -7.37 11.84 14.55
C GLU A 140 -7.80 11.00 15.76
N GLN A 141 -7.82 9.67 15.62
CA GLN A 141 -8.17 8.75 16.72
C GLN A 141 -7.23 8.88 17.92
N ARG A 142 -5.98 9.26 17.69
CA ARG A 142 -4.96 9.50 18.74
C ARG A 142 -4.98 10.93 19.29
N GLY A 143 -5.90 11.79 18.83
CA GLY A 143 -6.00 13.18 19.25
C GLY A 143 -4.82 14.05 18.81
N LEU A 144 -4.15 13.63 17.74
CA LEU A 144 -2.97 14.31 17.20
C LEU A 144 -3.38 15.43 16.22
N PRO A 145 -2.59 16.52 16.12
CA PRO A 145 -2.93 17.65 15.27
C PRO A 145 -2.92 17.27 13.78
N LEU A 146 -3.99 17.63 13.07
CA LEU A 146 -4.11 17.47 11.62
C LEU A 146 -4.02 18.84 10.92
N PRO A 147 -3.12 19.02 9.93
CA PRO A 147 -3.04 20.25 9.17
C PRO A 147 -4.23 20.37 8.19
N ASP A 148 -4.60 21.61 7.87
CA ASP A 148 -5.55 21.91 6.80
C ASP A 148 -4.91 21.62 5.44
N SER A 149 -5.10 20.38 4.98
CA SER A 149 -4.53 19.83 3.76
C SER A 149 -5.47 18.82 3.15
N ARG A 150 -5.39 18.65 1.82
CA ARG A 150 -6.10 17.58 1.11
C ARG A 150 -5.72 16.18 1.62
N PHE A 151 -4.49 16.03 2.14
CA PHE A 151 -3.98 14.78 2.70
C PHE A 151 -3.31 15.05 4.05
N PRO A 152 -4.08 15.17 5.15
CA PRO A 152 -3.54 15.56 6.45
C PRO A 152 -2.46 14.62 7.00
N GLY A 153 -2.54 13.32 6.71
CA GLY A 153 -1.54 12.32 7.13
C GLY A 153 -0.26 12.28 6.28
N ALA A 154 -0.20 13.05 5.19
CA ALA A 154 1.03 13.29 4.42
C ALA A 154 0.90 14.61 3.62
N PRO A 155 1.02 15.78 4.25
CA PRO A 155 0.61 17.05 3.63
C PRO A 155 1.38 17.39 2.35
N TYR A 156 2.68 17.09 2.31
CA TYR A 156 3.53 17.35 1.15
C TYR A 156 3.12 16.53 -0.09
N LEU A 157 2.49 15.37 0.09
CA LEU A 157 1.90 14.59 -1.00
C LEU A 157 0.87 15.42 -1.80
N GLY A 158 0.11 16.29 -1.13
CA GLY A 158 -0.84 17.19 -1.78
C GLY A 158 -0.17 18.18 -2.73
N THR A 159 0.99 18.70 -2.33
CA THR A 159 1.83 19.59 -3.16
C THR A 159 2.35 18.83 -4.37
N LEU A 160 2.86 17.62 -4.20
CA LEU A 160 3.37 16.79 -5.30
C LEU A 160 2.26 16.42 -6.29
N ILE A 161 1.08 16.03 -5.81
CA ILE A 161 -0.04 15.69 -6.69
C ILE A 161 -0.50 16.93 -7.47
N SER A 162 -0.62 18.08 -6.81
CA SER A 162 -1.07 19.31 -7.47
C SER A 162 -0.05 19.80 -8.50
N GLY A 163 1.23 19.82 -8.16
CA GLY A 163 2.31 20.28 -9.03
C GLY A 163 2.71 19.25 -10.07
N LEU A 164 3.37 18.16 -9.63
CA LEU A 164 3.97 17.18 -10.53
C LEU A 164 2.93 16.39 -11.33
N VAL A 165 1.87 15.91 -10.68
CA VAL A 165 0.87 15.10 -11.37
C VAL A 165 -0.03 16.01 -12.22
N TYR A 166 -0.79 16.90 -11.61
CA TYR A 166 -1.81 17.66 -12.34
C TYR A 166 -1.30 18.94 -13.03
N GLY A 167 -0.28 19.60 -12.49
CA GLY A 167 0.30 20.81 -13.07
C GLY A 167 1.30 20.53 -14.20
N GLU A 168 2.07 19.44 -14.09
CA GLU A 168 3.13 19.13 -15.05
C GLU A 168 2.79 17.93 -15.94
N THR A 169 2.41 16.77 -15.36
CA THR A 169 2.32 15.52 -16.14
C THR A 169 1.03 15.38 -16.94
N TRP A 170 -0.14 15.67 -16.34
CA TRP A 170 -1.44 15.54 -17.01
C TRP A 170 -1.65 16.50 -18.18
N PRO A 171 -1.17 17.76 -18.17
CA PRO A 171 -1.35 18.70 -19.28
C PRO A 171 -0.47 18.42 -20.50
N ARG A 172 0.51 17.52 -20.41
CA ARG A 172 1.39 17.15 -21.51
C ARG A 172 0.60 16.63 -22.72
N SER A 173 0.90 17.15 -23.91
CA SER A 173 0.08 16.98 -25.12
C SER A 173 0.24 15.65 -25.84
N GLU A 174 1.24 14.85 -25.50
CA GLU A 174 1.56 13.60 -26.21
C GLU A 174 0.52 12.49 -25.99
N LEU A 175 -0.28 12.60 -24.91
CA LEU A 175 -1.44 11.74 -24.67
C LEU A 175 -2.65 12.61 -24.33
N SER A 176 -3.80 12.31 -24.94
CA SER A 176 -5.05 12.99 -24.63
C SER A 176 -5.47 12.73 -23.17
N PRO A 177 -6.25 13.63 -22.53
CA PRO A 177 -6.80 13.36 -21.19
C PRO A 177 -7.61 12.06 -21.12
N ARG A 178 -8.29 11.71 -22.22
CA ARG A 178 -9.01 10.45 -22.38
C ARG A 178 -8.07 9.25 -22.28
N ASP A 179 -7.01 9.22 -23.09
CA ASP A 179 -6.09 8.08 -23.13
C ASP A 179 -5.26 7.96 -21.84
N ARG A 180 -4.89 9.10 -21.22
CA ARG A 180 -4.30 9.11 -19.87
C ARG A 180 -5.22 8.46 -18.85
N SER A 181 -6.53 8.72 -18.95
CA SER A 181 -7.51 8.12 -18.05
C SER A 181 -7.63 6.62 -18.28
N LEU A 182 -7.68 6.14 -19.53
CA LEU A 182 -7.69 4.72 -19.85
C LEU A 182 -6.49 3.98 -19.22
N ILE A 183 -5.29 4.51 -19.39
CA ILE A 183 -4.06 3.91 -18.83
C ILE A 183 -4.13 3.89 -17.30
N THR A 184 -4.58 4.99 -16.68
CA THR A 184 -4.63 5.11 -15.22
C THR A 184 -5.67 4.17 -14.60
N ILE A 185 -6.85 4.06 -15.22
CA ILE A 185 -7.91 3.11 -14.82
C ILE A 185 -7.39 1.69 -14.95
N ALA A 186 -6.70 1.37 -16.05
CA ALA A 186 -6.17 0.03 -16.26
C ALA A 186 -5.16 -0.37 -15.19
N MET A 187 -4.25 0.54 -14.83
CA MET A 187 -3.26 0.32 -13.77
C MET A 187 -3.90 0.17 -12.39
N THR A 188 -4.84 1.05 -12.04
CA THR A 188 -5.51 1.00 -10.73
C THR A 188 -6.39 -0.24 -10.57
N GLN A 189 -7.07 -0.70 -11.64
CA GLN A 189 -7.78 -1.98 -11.64
C GLN A 189 -6.79 -3.15 -11.47
N ALA A 190 -5.77 -3.23 -12.31
CA ALA A 190 -4.82 -4.36 -12.31
C ALA A 190 -4.08 -4.49 -10.97
N ALA A 191 -3.81 -3.36 -10.30
CA ALA A 191 -3.16 -3.30 -8.99
C ALA A 191 -4.11 -3.43 -7.80
N TYR A 192 -5.42 -3.66 -8.01
CA TYR A 192 -6.44 -3.75 -6.95
C TYR A 192 -6.54 -2.48 -6.08
N GLN A 193 -6.28 -1.29 -6.65
CA GLN A 193 -6.27 -0.01 -5.94
C GLN A 193 -7.67 0.63 -5.97
N THR A 194 -8.62 0.01 -5.27
CA THR A 194 -10.06 0.28 -5.38
C THR A 194 -10.45 1.74 -5.20
N ASP A 195 -9.86 2.45 -4.22
CA ASP A 195 -10.21 3.85 -3.96
C ASP A 195 -9.77 4.76 -5.11
N GLN A 196 -8.61 4.45 -5.70
CA GLN A 196 -8.12 5.20 -6.85
C GLN A 196 -8.82 4.80 -8.13
N LEU A 197 -9.17 3.52 -8.29
CA LEU A 197 -9.99 3.06 -9.41
C LEU A 197 -11.31 3.86 -9.45
N ARG A 198 -12.02 3.97 -8.33
CA ARG A 198 -13.25 4.79 -8.25
C ARG A 198 -13.03 6.24 -8.73
N VAL A 199 -11.99 6.91 -8.21
CA VAL A 199 -11.66 8.29 -8.60
C VAL A 199 -11.41 8.39 -10.10
N HIS A 200 -10.64 7.46 -10.66
CA HIS A 200 -10.24 7.49 -12.05
C HIS A 200 -11.33 7.03 -13.02
N LEU A 201 -12.27 6.18 -12.60
CA LEU A 201 -13.50 5.89 -13.36
C LEU A 201 -14.32 7.17 -13.57
N GLY A 202 -14.54 7.95 -12.50
CA GLY A 202 -15.22 9.25 -12.59
C GLY A 202 -14.50 10.22 -13.54
N ARG A 203 -13.18 10.36 -13.37
CA ARG A 203 -12.36 11.23 -14.23
C ARG A 203 -12.29 10.75 -15.69
N GLY A 204 -12.33 9.43 -15.92
CA GLY A 204 -12.38 8.84 -17.26
C GLY A 204 -13.65 9.23 -18.00
N LEU A 205 -14.80 9.13 -17.34
CA LEU A 205 -16.08 9.60 -17.86
C LEU A 205 -16.04 11.10 -18.19
N ASP A 206 -15.46 11.93 -17.31
CA ASP A 206 -15.32 13.38 -17.55
C ASP A 206 -14.42 13.70 -18.76
N ASN A 207 -13.43 12.84 -19.01
CA ASN A 207 -12.52 12.94 -20.15
C ASN A 207 -13.05 12.22 -21.42
N GLY A 208 -14.27 11.71 -21.40
CA GLY A 208 -14.94 11.13 -22.57
C GLY A 208 -14.67 9.65 -22.84
N VAL A 209 -14.26 8.87 -21.83
CA VAL A 209 -14.31 7.40 -21.90
C VAL A 209 -15.76 6.96 -21.70
N THR A 210 -16.31 6.11 -22.56
CA THR A 210 -17.73 5.71 -22.45
C THR A 210 -17.96 4.59 -21.42
N PRO A 211 -19.18 4.43 -20.89
CA PRO A 211 -19.53 3.30 -20.02
C PRO A 211 -19.24 1.93 -20.65
N GLU A 212 -19.47 1.78 -21.95
CA GLU A 212 -19.20 0.55 -22.71
C GLU A 212 -17.69 0.28 -22.77
N GLU A 213 -16.88 1.30 -23.02
CA GLU A 213 -15.42 1.17 -23.01
C GLU A 213 -14.89 0.78 -21.64
N LEU A 214 -15.42 1.40 -20.57
CA LEU A 214 -15.08 1.03 -19.19
C LEU A 214 -15.49 -0.42 -18.89
N SER A 215 -16.65 -0.86 -19.35
CA SER A 215 -17.12 -2.24 -19.19
C SER A 215 -16.18 -3.24 -19.86
N GLU A 216 -15.83 -3.00 -21.12
CA GLU A 216 -14.88 -3.82 -21.87
C GLU A 216 -13.49 -3.82 -21.25
N MET A 217 -13.03 -2.69 -20.72
CA MET A 217 -11.78 -2.64 -19.96
C MET A 217 -11.83 -3.52 -18.72
N MET A 218 -12.92 -3.46 -17.93
CA MET A 218 -13.07 -4.32 -16.76
C MET A 218 -12.92 -5.78 -17.18
N ALA A 219 -13.67 -6.21 -18.21
CA ALA A 219 -13.63 -7.57 -18.73
C ALA A 219 -12.23 -7.97 -19.25
N HIS A 220 -11.59 -7.13 -20.07
CA HIS A 220 -10.30 -7.42 -20.67
C HIS A 220 -9.22 -7.57 -19.59
N ILE A 221 -9.09 -6.60 -18.70
CA ILE A 221 -8.05 -6.59 -17.66
C ILE A 221 -8.26 -7.72 -16.66
N THR A 222 -9.50 -8.17 -16.45
CA THR A 222 -9.81 -9.36 -15.64
C THR A 222 -9.03 -10.58 -16.11
N LEU A 223 -8.89 -10.78 -17.42
CA LEU A 223 -8.20 -11.94 -17.98
C LEU A 223 -6.69 -11.92 -17.70
N TYR A 224 -6.10 -10.74 -17.50
CA TYR A 224 -4.66 -10.57 -17.28
C TYR A 224 -4.28 -10.36 -15.82
N SER A 225 -5.15 -9.75 -15.02
CA SER A 225 -4.92 -9.44 -13.60
C SER A 225 -5.69 -10.36 -12.63
N GLY A 226 -6.58 -11.20 -13.15
CA GLY A 226 -7.35 -12.17 -12.41
C GLY A 226 -8.79 -11.74 -12.11
N PHE A 227 -9.66 -12.74 -11.99
CA PHE A 227 -11.09 -12.59 -11.71
C PHE A 227 -11.43 -11.71 -10.49
N PRO A 228 -10.72 -11.78 -9.35
CA PRO A 228 -11.02 -10.92 -8.20
C PRO A 228 -10.93 -9.42 -8.50
N SER A 229 -9.91 -8.99 -9.24
CA SER A 229 -9.75 -7.58 -9.66
C SER A 229 -10.91 -7.17 -10.58
N GLY A 230 -11.24 -8.02 -11.55
CA GLY A 230 -12.38 -7.83 -12.45
C GLY A 230 -13.71 -7.64 -11.76
N VAL A 231 -14.08 -8.60 -10.90
CA VAL A 231 -15.35 -8.58 -10.17
C VAL A 231 -15.47 -7.33 -9.29
N ASN A 232 -14.39 -6.94 -8.61
CA ASN A 232 -14.37 -5.72 -7.81
C ASN A 232 -14.50 -4.47 -8.70
N GLY A 233 -13.69 -4.38 -9.75
CA GLY A 233 -13.72 -3.27 -10.71
C GLY A 233 -15.09 -3.08 -11.36
N SER A 234 -15.75 -4.16 -11.78
CA SER A 234 -17.11 -4.12 -12.33
C SER A 234 -18.16 -3.64 -11.34
N ARG A 235 -18.05 -4.01 -10.05
CA ARG A 235 -18.95 -3.49 -9.00
C ARG A 235 -18.74 -1.99 -8.80
N LEU A 236 -17.49 -1.55 -8.70
CA LEU A 236 -17.16 -0.13 -8.56
C LEU A 236 -17.61 0.68 -9.78
N LEU A 237 -17.46 0.15 -11.00
CA LEU A 237 -17.98 0.78 -12.21
C LEU A 237 -19.49 0.94 -12.14
N ALA A 238 -20.23 -0.11 -11.77
CA ALA A 238 -21.68 -0.04 -11.63
C ALA A 238 -22.10 1.02 -10.60
N GLU A 239 -21.44 1.05 -9.44
CA GLU A 239 -21.69 2.07 -8.41
C GLU A 239 -21.46 3.49 -8.94
N VAL A 240 -20.32 3.75 -9.60
CA VAL A 240 -20.01 5.06 -10.17
C VAL A 240 -21.01 5.49 -11.26
N LEU A 241 -21.44 4.57 -12.13
CA LEU A 241 -22.42 4.86 -13.17
C LEU A 241 -23.79 5.22 -12.55
N LEU A 242 -24.24 4.43 -11.58
CA LEU A 242 -25.50 4.67 -10.87
C LEU A 242 -25.49 5.98 -10.09
N GLU A 243 -24.39 6.28 -9.38
CA GLU A 243 -24.17 7.56 -8.68
C GLU A 243 -24.27 8.76 -9.64
N ARG A 244 -23.89 8.58 -10.91
CA ARG A 244 -23.95 9.61 -11.94
C ARG A 244 -25.24 9.60 -12.77
N GLY A 245 -26.19 8.72 -12.47
CA GLY A 245 -27.44 8.56 -13.24
C GLY A 245 -27.22 8.06 -14.67
N ILE A 246 -26.10 7.36 -14.92
CA ILE A 246 -25.77 6.77 -16.22
C ILE A 246 -26.30 5.32 -16.24
N PRO A 247 -27.03 4.89 -17.28
CA PRO A 247 -27.48 3.51 -17.41
C PRO A 247 -26.31 2.52 -17.39
N LEU A 248 -26.53 1.34 -16.82
CA LEU A 248 -25.55 0.26 -16.90
C LEU A 248 -25.43 -0.24 -18.35
N PRO A 249 -24.22 -0.60 -18.81
CA PRO A 249 -24.01 -1.23 -20.12
C PRO A 249 -24.78 -2.56 -20.21
N ASN A 250 -25.26 -2.88 -21.41
CA ASN A 250 -25.97 -4.14 -21.70
C ASN A 250 -25.06 -5.36 -21.67
#